data_AF-W1WPX0-F1
#
_entry.id   AF-W1WPX0-F1
#
_cell.length_a   1.000
_cell.length_b   1.000
_cell.length_c   1.000
_cell.angle_alpha   90.00
_cell.angle_beta   90.00
_cell.angle_gamma   90.00
#
_symmetry.space_group_name_H-M   'P 1'
#
loop_
_entity.id
_entity.type
_entity.pdbx_description
1 polymer ?
#
loop_
_entity_poly.entity_id
_entity_poly.type
_entity_poly.pdbx_seq_one_letter_code
_entity_poly.pdbx_strand_id
1 'polypeptide(L)'
;MYAKLNNGALEYAPQNYKLNDGRTIVGFNKSVALMTRYGFKEVIDQQPSYNADTEYLVITGYTEQDTTITIVYAVKQMDLIEQELTIDEKITQLKNVDTEHEEALAELTEMILALQEGGAK
;
A
#
# COMPACT_ATOMS: atom_id res chain seq x y z
N MET A 1 5.76 -6.67 23.89
CA MET A 1 5.94 -8.08 23.43
C MET A 1 7.43 -8.39 23.38
N TYR A 2 7.86 -9.64 23.26
CA TYR A 2 9.29 -9.98 23.14
C TYR A 2 9.54 -10.73 21.82
N ALA A 3 10.66 -10.43 21.15
CA ALA A 3 11.02 -11.03 19.87
C ALA A 3 12.54 -11.16 19.71
N LYS A 4 12.94 -11.84 18.64
CA LYS A 4 14.30 -11.89 18.13
C LYS A 4 14.34 -11.45 16.68
N LEU A 5 15.46 -10.88 16.28
CA LEU A 5 15.74 -10.64 14.87
C LEU A 5 16.42 -11.86 14.28
N ASN A 6 15.74 -12.57 13.38
CA ASN A 6 16.28 -13.73 12.67
C ASN A 6 16.26 -13.44 11.17
N ASN A 7 17.44 -13.32 10.55
CA ASN A 7 17.61 -13.01 9.12
C ASN A 7 16.82 -11.76 8.66
N GLY A 8 16.79 -10.72 9.49
CA GLY A 8 16.06 -9.47 9.21
C GLY A 8 14.55 -9.53 9.44
N ALA A 9 14.00 -10.69 9.84
CA ALA A 9 12.60 -10.83 10.22
C ALA A 9 12.44 -10.84 11.75
N LEU A 10 11.35 -10.25 12.22
CA LEU A 10 10.98 -10.22 13.63
C LEU A 10 10.24 -11.52 14.01
N GLU A 11 10.86 -12.35 14.86
CA GLU A 11 10.28 -13.59 15.37
C GLU A 11 9.85 -13.42 16.82
N TYR A 12 8.53 -13.39 17.07
CA TYR A 12 7.97 -13.23 18.40
C TYR A 12 8.17 -14.47 19.28
N ALA A 13 8.35 -14.24 20.59
CA ALA A 13 8.49 -15.29 21.57
C ALA A 13 7.29 -16.26 21.54
N PRO A 14 7.50 -17.55 21.24
CA PRO A 14 6.42 -18.51 21.13
C PRO A 14 5.86 -18.87 22.51
N GLN A 15 4.64 -19.39 22.54
CA GLN A 15 4.05 -19.91 23.78
C GLN A 15 4.88 -21.06 24.35
N ASN A 16 5.42 -21.93 23.47
CA ASN A 16 6.25 -23.06 23.84
C ASN A 16 7.60 -22.93 23.11
N TYR A 17 8.71 -23.00 23.84
CA TYR A 17 10.05 -22.84 23.27
C TYR A 17 10.83 -24.16 23.32
N LYS A 18 11.25 -24.64 22.16
CA LYS A 18 12.02 -25.89 22.02
C LYS A 18 13.51 -25.61 22.15
N LEU A 19 14.16 -26.34 23.04
CA LEU A 19 15.59 -26.30 23.27
C LEU A 19 16.32 -27.22 22.29
N ASN A 20 17.63 -26.98 22.11
CA ASN A 20 18.49 -27.76 21.22
C ASN A 20 18.61 -29.23 21.63
N ASP A 21 18.37 -29.54 22.90
CA ASP A 21 18.37 -30.91 23.44
C ASP A 21 17.00 -31.61 23.33
N GLY A 22 16.02 -30.99 22.67
CA GLY A 22 14.69 -31.55 22.45
C GLY A 22 13.68 -31.30 23.58
N ARG A 23 14.10 -30.72 24.72
CA ARG A 23 13.17 -30.31 25.78
C ARG A 23 12.35 -29.08 25.35
N THR A 24 11.16 -28.93 25.93
CA THR A 24 10.27 -27.80 25.64
C THR A 24 9.94 -27.05 26.94
N ILE A 25 10.09 -25.73 26.91
CA ILE A 25 9.61 -24.83 27.95
C ILE A 25 8.18 -24.43 27.60
N VAL A 26 7.22 -24.85 28.42
CA VAL A 26 5.80 -24.50 28.26
C VAL A 26 5.53 -23.13 28.88
N GLY A 27 4.76 -22.28 28.20
CA GLY A 27 4.46 -20.93 28.67
C GLY A 27 5.68 -20.00 28.66
N PHE A 28 6.61 -20.22 27.74
CA PHE A 28 7.84 -19.44 27.59
C PHE A 28 7.56 -17.93 27.48
N ASN A 29 6.58 -17.55 26.67
CA ASN A 29 6.16 -16.15 26.50
C ASN A 29 5.55 -15.49 27.76
N LYS A 30 5.35 -16.24 28.85
CA LYS A 30 4.86 -15.70 30.13
C LYS A 30 5.98 -15.29 31.08
N SER A 31 7.24 -15.63 30.79
CA SER A 31 8.37 -15.34 31.67
C SER A 31 9.41 -14.45 30.98
N VAL A 32 9.44 -13.18 31.39
CA VAL A 32 10.43 -12.21 30.89
C VAL A 32 11.86 -12.68 31.13
N ALA A 33 12.16 -13.18 32.33
CA ALA A 33 13.49 -13.68 32.66
C ALA A 33 13.95 -14.82 31.74
N LEU A 34 13.04 -15.74 31.36
CA LEU A 34 13.37 -16.79 30.39
C LEU A 34 13.55 -16.20 29.00
N MET A 35 12.63 -15.35 28.53
CA MET A 35 12.74 -14.70 27.22
C MET A 35 14.09 -13.99 27.06
N THR A 36 14.47 -13.13 28.01
CA THR A 36 15.76 -12.42 28.00
C THR A 36 16.95 -13.37 28.06
N ARG A 37 16.91 -14.40 28.92
CA ARG A 37 18.00 -15.39 29.04
C ARG A 37 18.24 -16.14 27.73
N TYR A 38 17.18 -16.41 26.98
CA TYR A 38 17.27 -17.07 25.69
C TYR A 38 17.48 -16.06 24.54
N GLY A 39 17.71 -14.78 24.81
CA GLY A 39 18.09 -13.76 23.83
C GLY A 39 16.93 -13.04 23.14
N PHE A 40 15.70 -13.16 23.65
CA PHE A 40 14.58 -12.35 23.18
C PHE A 40 14.63 -10.97 23.84
N LYS A 41 14.33 -9.95 23.05
CA LYS A 41 14.34 -8.54 23.44
C LYS A 41 12.94 -7.97 23.43
N GLU A 42 12.71 -6.93 24.22
CA GLU A 42 11.42 -6.24 24.24
C GLU A 42 11.19 -5.52 22.90
N VAL A 43 10.01 -5.70 22.31
CA VAL A 43 9.61 -5.02 21.08
C VAL A 43 8.94 -3.70 21.42
N ILE A 44 9.52 -2.62 20.92
CA ILE A 44 8.96 -1.28 20.97
C ILE A 44 8.22 -1.02 19.66
N ASP A 45 6.90 -1.04 19.75
CA ASP A 45 5.98 -0.72 18.66
C ASP A 45 5.39 0.68 18.92
N GLN A 46 5.99 1.68 18.29
CA GLN A 46 5.56 3.08 18.36
C GLN A 46 5.27 3.57 16.96
N GLN A 47 4.00 3.48 16.58
CA GLN A 47 3.52 3.97 15.29
C GLN A 47 3.51 5.50 15.29
N PRO A 48 4.03 6.17 14.25
CA PRO A 48 3.89 7.61 14.10
C PRO A 48 2.43 7.98 13.83
N SER A 49 2.07 9.23 14.10
CA SER A 49 0.78 9.77 13.67
C SER A 49 0.74 9.86 12.14
N TYR A 50 -0.37 9.43 11.56
CA TYR A 50 -0.64 9.51 10.12
C TYR A 50 -2.14 9.73 9.89
N ASN A 51 -2.50 10.23 8.70
CA ASN A 51 -3.89 10.35 8.29
C ASN A 51 -4.36 9.04 7.63
N ALA A 52 -5.21 8.28 8.31
CA ALA A 52 -5.70 6.99 7.78
C ALA A 52 -6.56 7.10 6.50
N ASP A 53 -7.04 8.29 6.14
CA ASP A 53 -7.81 8.52 4.91
C ASP A 53 -6.92 8.69 3.67
N THR A 54 -5.66 9.12 3.85
CA THR A 54 -4.75 9.49 2.74
C THR A 54 -3.39 8.81 2.83
N GLU A 55 -3.07 8.17 3.94
CA GLU A 55 -1.75 7.63 4.25
C GLU A 55 -1.83 6.22 4.85
N TYR A 56 -0.73 5.48 4.71
CA TYR A 56 -0.56 4.18 5.33
C TYR A 56 0.86 4.02 5.90
N LEU A 57 1.00 3.15 6.89
CA LEU A 57 2.27 2.84 7.52
C LEU A 57 2.92 1.62 6.87
N VAL A 58 4.22 1.71 6.61
CA VAL A 58 5.05 0.60 6.13
C VAL A 58 6.19 0.37 7.11
N ILE A 59 6.41 -0.90 7.49
CA ILE A 59 7.60 -1.29 8.23
C ILE A 59 8.78 -1.25 7.25
N THR A 60 9.72 -0.35 7.50
CA THR A 60 10.95 -0.20 6.69
C THR A 60 12.12 -0.98 7.27
N GLY A 61 12.02 -1.41 8.52
CA GLY A 61 13.02 -2.24 9.17
C GLY A 61 12.88 -2.25 10.68
N TYR A 62 13.96 -2.65 11.32
CA TYR A 62 14.06 -2.76 12.77
C TYR A 62 15.40 -2.17 13.23
N THR A 63 15.40 -1.52 14.38
CA THR A 63 16.62 -1.12 15.08
C THR A 63 16.76 -1.96 16.34
N GLU A 64 17.90 -2.63 16.48
CA GLU A 64 18.19 -3.50 17.63
C GLU A 64 19.17 -2.82 18.57
N GLN A 65 18.79 -2.75 19.85
CA GLN A 65 19.64 -2.29 20.95
C GLN A 65 19.91 -3.47 21.89
N ASP A 66 20.62 -3.23 23.00
CA ASP A 66 21.02 -4.30 23.94
C ASP A 66 19.81 -5.07 24.51
N THR A 67 18.73 -4.37 24.84
CA THR A 67 17.54 -4.95 25.51
C THR A 67 16.26 -4.85 24.69
N THR A 68 16.25 -4.06 23.62
CA THR A 68 15.04 -3.73 22.86
C THR A 68 15.23 -3.90 21.34
N ILE A 69 14.12 -4.11 20.65
CA ILE A 69 14.01 -4.04 19.19
C ILE A 69 12.88 -3.05 18.87
N THR A 70 13.20 -1.97 18.16
CA THR A 70 12.22 -0.95 17.77
C THR A 70 11.83 -1.10 16.31
N ILE A 71 10.53 -1.12 16.04
CA ILE A 71 9.99 -1.18 14.67
C ILE A 71 10.14 0.20 14.03
N VAL A 72 10.71 0.25 12.83
CA VAL A 72 10.89 1.50 12.08
C VAL A 72 9.80 1.62 11.03
N TYR A 73 8.89 2.57 11.25
CA TYR A 73 7.81 2.89 10.31
C TYR A 73 8.19 4.03 9.37
N ALA A 74 7.71 3.95 8.14
CA ALA A 74 7.59 5.09 7.24
C ALA A 74 6.12 5.34 6.92
N VAL A 75 5.72 6.61 6.94
CA VAL A 75 4.42 7.05 6.45
C VAL A 75 4.51 7.17 4.93
N LYS A 76 3.56 6.56 4.23
CA LYS A 76 3.43 6.62 2.77
C LYS A 76 2.07 7.19 2.43
N GLN A 77 2.01 8.02 1.40
CA GLN A 77 0.75 8.51 0.84
C GLN A 77 0.14 7.38 0.02
N MET A 78 -1.17 7.20 0.16
CA MET A 78 -1.93 6.38 -0.77
C MET A 78 -1.82 7.06 -2.13
N ASP A 79 -1.39 6.32 -3.14
CA ASP A 79 -1.54 6.81 -4.50
C ASP A 79 -3.02 7.11 -4.69
N LEU A 80 -3.33 8.29 -5.21
CA LEU A 80 -4.64 8.59 -5.76
C LEU A 80 -4.87 7.52 -6.83
N ILE A 81 -5.56 6.44 -6.46
CA ILE A 81 -6.18 5.55 -7.43
C ILE A 81 -6.97 6.51 -8.29
N GLU A 82 -6.57 6.65 -9.57
CA GLU A 82 -7.28 7.45 -10.55
C GLU A 82 -8.75 7.21 -10.31
N GLN A 83 -9.42 8.26 -9.85
CA GLN A 83 -10.79 8.22 -9.37
C GLN A 83 -11.56 7.38 -10.39
N GLU A 84 -12.00 6.19 -10.00
CA GLU A 84 -12.63 5.27 -10.94
C GLU A 84 -13.92 5.98 -11.32
N LEU A 85 -13.88 6.67 -12.48
CA LEU A 85 -14.98 7.50 -12.94
C LEU A 85 -16.23 6.65 -12.81
N THR A 86 -17.22 7.20 -12.13
CA THR A 86 -18.51 6.52 -11.99
C THR A 86 -19.02 6.19 -13.39
N ILE A 87 -19.83 5.14 -13.51
CA ILE A 87 -20.39 4.73 -14.81
C ILE A 87 -21.06 5.93 -15.51
N ASP A 88 -21.70 6.82 -14.76
CA ASP A 88 -22.34 8.03 -15.25
C ASP A 88 -21.36 9.06 -15.82
N GLU A 89 -20.20 9.25 -15.17
CA GLU A 89 -19.14 10.14 -15.68
C GLU A 89 -18.51 9.59 -16.96
N LYS A 90 -18.31 8.25 -17.03
CA LYS A 90 -17.84 7.58 -18.25
C LYS A 90 -18.84 7.72 -19.40
N ILE A 91 -20.14 7.56 -19.14
CA ILE A 91 -21.21 7.78 -20.12
C ILE A 91 -21.23 9.23 -20.61
N THR A 92 -21.02 10.19 -19.71
CA THR A 92 -21.01 11.62 -20.06
C THR A 92 -19.84 11.95 -20.98
N GLN A 93 -18.64 11.42 -20.69
CA GLN A 93 -17.48 11.62 -21.57
C GLN A 93 -17.69 10.99 -22.95
N LEU A 94 -18.23 9.76 -23.02
CA LEU A 94 -18.51 9.10 -24.29
C LEU A 94 -19.50 9.89 -25.15
N LYS A 95 -20.57 10.43 -24.56
CA LYS A 95 -21.54 11.26 -25.28
C LYS A 95 -20.94 12.56 -25.84
N ASN A 96 -20.03 13.18 -25.10
CA ASN A 96 -19.36 14.39 -25.58
C ASN A 96 -18.46 14.08 -26.77
N VAL A 97 -17.69 12.98 -26.70
CA VAL A 97 -16.83 12.54 -27.80
C VAL A 97 -17.65 12.18 -29.06
N ASP A 98 -18.81 11.53 -28.90
CA ASP A 98 -19.69 11.23 -30.04
C ASP A 98 -20.23 12.51 -30.68
N THR A 99 -20.66 13.48 -29.86
CA THR A 99 -21.14 14.80 -30.34
C THR A 99 -20.05 15.54 -31.13
N GLU A 100 -18.83 15.60 -30.60
CA GLU A 100 -17.70 16.27 -31.27
C GLU A 100 -17.35 15.61 -32.61
N HIS A 101 -17.43 14.27 -32.70
CA HIS A 101 -17.20 13.56 -33.96
C HIS A 101 -18.31 13.83 -34.98
N GLU A 102 -19.58 13.86 -34.56
CA GLU A 102 -20.70 14.16 -35.45
C GLU A 102 -20.59 15.60 -36.01
N GLU A 103 -20.23 16.56 -35.18
CA GLU A 103 -19.99 17.95 -35.59
C GLU A 103 -18.83 18.05 -36.59
N ALA A 104 -17.70 17.39 -36.33
CA ALA A 104 -16.56 17.36 -37.24
C ALA A 104 -16.90 16.72 -38.61
N LEU A 105 -17.74 15.67 -38.62
CA LEU A 105 -18.22 15.04 -39.84
C LEU A 105 -19.17 15.96 -40.62
N ALA A 106 -20.02 16.72 -39.93
CA ALA A 106 -20.91 17.69 -40.56
C ALA A 106 -20.11 18.82 -41.24
N GLU A 107 -19.11 19.38 -40.54
CA GLU A 107 -18.23 20.42 -41.11
C GLU A 107 -17.46 19.93 -42.34
N LEU A 108 -16.91 18.71 -42.29
CA LEU A 108 -16.23 18.09 -43.43
C LEU A 108 -17.19 17.90 -44.62
N THR A 109 -18.43 17.53 -44.35
CA THR A 109 -19.45 17.33 -45.39
C THR A 109 -19.82 18.65 -46.06
N GLU A 110 -20.00 19.73 -45.28
CA GLU A 110 -20.24 21.07 -45.81
C GLU A 110 -19.05 21.58 -46.65
N MET A 111 -17.81 21.35 -46.21
CA MET A 111 -16.63 21.72 -46.99
C MET A 111 -16.56 20.98 -48.33
N ILE A 112 -16.90 19.69 -48.37
CA ILE A 112 -16.91 18.90 -49.61
C ILE A 112 -17.99 19.41 -50.57
N LEU A 113 -19.19 19.71 -50.07
CA LEU A 113 -20.28 20.26 -50.89
C LEU A 113 -19.91 21.63 -51.47
N ALA A 114 -19.31 22.52 -50.66
CA ALA A 114 -18.85 23.83 -51.12
C ALA A 114 -17.77 23.73 -52.22
N LEU A 115 -16.89 22.74 -52.15
CA LEU A 115 -15.87 22.48 -53.18
C LEU A 115 -16.48 21.90 -54.47
N GLN A 116 -17.53 21.08 -54.37
CA GLN A 116 -18.24 20.51 -55.52
C GLN A 116 -19.09 21.56 -56.26
N GLU A 117 -19.72 22.48 -55.53
CA GLU A 117 -20.51 23.57 -56.13
C GLU A 117 -19.65 24.72 -56.67
N GLY A 118 -18.46 24.95 -56.09
CA GLY A 118 -17.51 25.96 -56.55
C GLY A 118 -16.72 25.60 -57.81
N GLY A 119 -16.75 24.33 -58.25
CA GLY A 119 -16.02 23.82 -59.42
C GLY A 119 -16.77 23.88 -60.75
N ALA A 120 -18.02 24.34 -60.77
CA ALA A 120 -18.83 24.48 -61.98
C ALA A 120 -18.93 25.95 -62.43
N LYS A 121 -17.82 26.50 -62.93
CA LYS A 121 -17.81 27.67 -63.82
C LYS A 121 -16.75 27.51 -64.91
#